data_AF-A0A536QF86-F1
#
_entry.id   AF-A0A536QF86-F1
#
_cell.length_a   1.000
_cell.length_b   1.000
_cell.length_c   1.000
_cell.angle_alpha   90.00
_cell.angle_beta   90.00
_cell.angle_gamma   90.00
#
_symmetry.space_group_name_H-M   'P 1'
#
loop_
_entity.id
_entity.type
_entity.pdbx_description
1 polymer ?
#
loop_
_entity_poly.entity_id
_entity_poly.type
_entity_poly.pdbx_seq_one_letter_code
_entity_poly.pdbx_strand_id
1 'polypeptide(L)'
;MEHHLRPDGDECRSRQPGAETRRAAVPEYQARSDVRANPVRQSRESGGAGGSAARPQVRLPASGSREALWLVAAAIFFGIVGIVLGLNAPVQIPAGYARYTAVAILAALDSILGAVKAWLNGNFENKVFLSGLLLNSLAAGALTYLGDRLGVDLYLAAIVAFGVRIFDNIAVIRRHLL
;
A
#
# COMPACT_ATOMS: atom_id res chain seq x y z
N MET A 1 -69.09 -14.45 57.72
CA MET A 1 -67.73 -14.77 58.19
C MET A 1 -66.91 -15.03 56.94
N GLU A 2 -65.84 -14.34 56.56
CA GLU A 2 -64.98 -13.32 57.15
C GLU A 2 -64.21 -12.63 55.99
N HIS A 3 -63.60 -11.50 56.32
CA HIS A 3 -62.71 -10.67 55.51
C HIS A 3 -61.46 -11.40 54.99
N HIS A 4 -60.96 -11.00 53.79
CA HIS A 4 -59.53 -10.90 53.44
C HIS A 4 -59.39 -10.05 52.15
N LEU A 5 -59.02 -8.76 52.24
CA LEU A 5 -57.67 -8.18 52.08
C LEU A 5 -57.00 -8.36 50.68
N ARG A 6 -57.04 -7.26 49.91
CA ARG A 6 -56.11 -6.63 48.91
C ARG A 6 -54.63 -7.14 48.85
N PRO A 7 -53.78 -6.64 47.91
CA PRO A 7 -53.77 -6.56 46.43
C PRO A 7 -52.45 -7.13 45.81
N ASP A 8 -52.30 -7.22 44.48
CA ASP A 8 -51.09 -6.87 43.69
C ASP A 8 -51.08 -7.54 42.30
N GLY A 9 -50.49 -6.82 41.33
CA GLY A 9 -49.96 -7.42 40.11
C GLY A 9 -50.68 -7.04 38.83
N ASP A 10 -50.37 -5.86 38.30
CA ASP A 10 -50.41 -5.61 36.87
C ASP A 10 -49.52 -6.65 36.15
N GLU A 11 -50.10 -7.58 35.39
CA GLU A 11 -49.38 -8.16 34.27
C GLU A 11 -50.27 -8.30 33.03
N CYS A 12 -49.90 -7.47 32.07
CA CYS A 12 -50.37 -7.40 30.72
C CYS A 12 -49.96 -8.68 29.96
N ARG A 13 -50.83 -9.68 29.80
CA ARG A 13 -50.75 -10.56 28.63
C ARG A 13 -51.99 -11.41 28.36
N SER A 14 -52.22 -11.58 27.05
CA SER A 14 -52.84 -12.72 26.38
C SER A 14 -54.38 -12.84 26.34
N ARG A 15 -54.99 -12.11 25.38
CA ARG A 15 -56.00 -12.67 24.45
C ARG A 15 -55.31 -12.76 23.08
N GLN A 16 -54.94 -13.95 22.58
CA GLN A 16 -55.75 -14.87 21.75
C GLN A 16 -56.33 -14.21 20.47
N PRO A 17 -56.67 -14.95 19.41
CA PRO A 17 -56.08 -16.18 18.82
C PRO A 17 -56.07 -16.09 17.27
N GLY A 18 -55.64 -17.15 16.59
CA GLY A 18 -56.25 -17.54 15.31
C GLY A 18 -55.56 -17.10 14.01
N ALA A 19 -54.96 -18.10 13.36
CA ALA A 19 -55.11 -18.41 11.94
C ALA A 19 -55.45 -17.26 10.97
N GLU A 20 -54.51 -16.94 10.07
CA GLU A 20 -54.79 -16.87 8.63
C GLU A 20 -53.48 -16.75 7.83
N THR A 21 -53.00 -17.91 7.40
CA THR A 21 -51.99 -18.04 6.37
C THR A 21 -52.63 -17.72 5.02
N ARG A 22 -52.42 -16.52 4.46
CA ARG A 22 -52.56 -16.29 3.01
C ARG A 22 -51.76 -15.10 2.47
N ARG A 23 -50.78 -15.45 1.62
CA ARG A 23 -50.31 -14.76 0.40
C ARG A 23 -49.65 -13.38 0.54
N ALA A 24 -48.33 -13.38 0.37
CA ALA A 24 -47.69 -12.64 -0.72
C ALA A 24 -46.35 -13.32 -1.05
N ALA A 25 -46.28 -13.95 -2.22
CA ALA A 25 -45.12 -14.65 -2.73
C ALA A 25 -44.08 -13.64 -3.25
N VAL A 26 -42.84 -13.79 -2.80
CA VAL A 26 -41.64 -13.11 -3.34
C VAL A 26 -41.19 -13.91 -4.58
N PRO A 27 -40.92 -13.28 -5.74
CA PRO A 27 -40.58 -14.02 -6.94
C PRO A 27 -39.13 -14.53 -6.89
N GLU A 28 -39.01 -15.80 -7.22
CA GLU A 28 -37.84 -16.63 -7.33
C GLU A 28 -36.99 -16.20 -8.54
N TYR A 29 -35.80 -15.63 -8.28
CA TYR A 29 -34.86 -15.25 -9.34
C TYR A 29 -33.89 -16.41 -9.63
N GLN A 30 -34.42 -17.48 -10.24
CA GLN A 30 -33.63 -18.62 -10.70
C GLN A 30 -33.79 -18.79 -12.22
N ALA A 31 -32.76 -18.36 -12.95
CA ALA A 31 -32.20 -18.91 -14.19
C ALA A 31 -33.10 -19.49 -15.31
N ARG A 32 -33.01 -18.91 -16.52
CA ARG A 32 -33.01 -19.57 -17.86
C ARG A 32 -32.82 -18.48 -18.93
N SER A 33 -31.65 -18.30 -19.54
CA SER A 33 -31.11 -19.04 -20.70
C SER A 33 -31.96 -18.90 -21.97
N ASP A 34 -31.78 -17.81 -22.72
CA ASP A 34 -32.16 -17.73 -24.13
C ASP A 34 -31.03 -17.10 -24.98
N VAL A 35 -30.29 -18.02 -25.57
CA VAL A 35 -29.61 -18.01 -26.87
C VAL A 35 -29.93 -16.82 -27.79
N ARG A 36 -28.89 -16.05 -28.16
CA ARG A 36 -28.75 -15.58 -29.55
C ARG A 36 -27.30 -15.62 -30.01
N ALA A 37 -27.08 -16.49 -30.99
CA ALA A 37 -25.83 -16.74 -31.68
C ALA A 37 -25.29 -15.49 -32.40
N ASN A 38 -23.97 -15.35 -32.41
CA ASN A 38 -23.26 -14.69 -33.50
C ASN A 38 -22.10 -15.59 -33.96
N PRO A 39 -22.25 -16.33 -35.07
CA PRO A 39 -21.13 -17.01 -35.71
C PRO A 39 -20.57 -16.08 -36.79
N VAL A 40 -19.25 -15.85 -36.78
CA VAL A 40 -18.38 -15.63 -37.97
C VAL A 40 -17.03 -15.11 -37.47
N ARG A 41 -16.10 -16.03 -37.22
CA ARG A 41 -14.80 -16.13 -37.89
C ARG A 41 -13.99 -17.26 -37.25
N GLN A 42 -14.17 -18.42 -37.84
CA GLN A 42 -13.24 -19.53 -37.76
C GLN A 42 -12.10 -19.25 -38.74
N SER A 43 -10.91 -18.96 -38.22
CA SER A 43 -9.65 -19.35 -38.86
C SER A 43 -8.91 -20.14 -37.78
N ARG A 44 -9.19 -21.44 -37.65
CA ARG A 44 -8.30 -22.50 -38.16
C ARG A 44 -6.83 -22.14 -37.99
N GLU A 45 -6.33 -22.40 -36.78
CA GLU A 45 -5.05 -23.09 -36.63
C GLU A 45 -5.27 -24.26 -35.67
N SER A 46 -5.46 -25.43 -36.27
CA SER A 46 -5.27 -26.70 -35.60
C SER A 46 -3.78 -27.03 -35.67
N GLY A 47 -3.11 -27.04 -34.52
CA GLY A 47 -1.74 -27.51 -34.38
C GLY A 47 -1.45 -27.75 -32.91
N GLY A 48 -1.60 -29.00 -32.48
CA GLY A 48 -1.53 -29.39 -31.08
C GLY A 48 -0.14 -29.23 -30.44
N ALA A 49 -0.15 -28.79 -29.19
CA ALA A 49 0.76 -29.14 -28.10
C ALA A 49 0.12 -28.49 -26.86
N GLY A 50 -0.31 -29.22 -25.83
CA GLY A 50 0.58 -30.02 -25.02
C GLY A 50 1.54 -29.11 -24.27
N GLY A 51 1.18 -28.70 -23.05
CA GLY A 51 2.17 -28.24 -22.07
C GLY A 51 1.94 -26.85 -21.48
N SER A 52 1.64 -26.87 -20.18
CA SER A 52 2.08 -25.92 -19.16
C SER A 52 1.86 -24.42 -19.39
N ALA A 53 0.89 -23.91 -18.64
CA ALA A 53 0.86 -22.57 -18.06
C ALA A 53 2.25 -21.91 -18.01
N ALA A 54 2.45 -20.92 -18.88
CA ALA A 54 3.56 -19.99 -18.80
C ALA A 54 3.39 -19.13 -17.54
N ARG A 55 3.79 -19.70 -16.40
CA ARG A 55 4.06 -18.93 -15.19
C ARG A 55 5.18 -17.96 -15.54
N PRO A 56 5.04 -16.65 -15.32
CA PRO A 56 6.18 -15.76 -15.37
C PRO A 56 7.09 -16.20 -14.22
N GLN A 57 8.06 -17.06 -14.52
CA GLN A 57 9.09 -17.42 -13.58
C GLN A 57 9.91 -16.16 -13.36
N VAL A 58 9.66 -15.48 -12.25
CA VAL A 58 10.63 -14.59 -11.63
C VAL A 58 11.83 -15.49 -11.31
N ARG A 59 12.76 -15.55 -12.25
CA ARG A 59 14.06 -16.17 -12.07
C ARG A 59 14.79 -15.27 -11.08
N LEU A 60 14.59 -15.54 -9.80
CA LEU A 60 15.49 -15.11 -8.76
C LEU A 60 16.89 -15.55 -9.20
N PRO A 61 17.83 -14.62 -9.44
CA PRO A 61 19.18 -15.02 -9.80
C PRO A 61 19.77 -15.78 -8.60
N ALA A 62 19.73 -17.10 -8.68
CA ALA A 62 20.61 -17.97 -7.92
C ALA A 62 22.03 -17.78 -8.47
N SER A 63 22.65 -16.65 -8.14
CA SER A 63 23.98 -16.28 -8.64
C SER A 63 24.72 -15.51 -7.54
N GLY A 64 25.52 -16.26 -6.78
CA GLY A 64 26.57 -15.76 -5.92
C GLY A 64 26.11 -14.98 -4.69
N SER A 65 25.94 -15.69 -3.56
CA SER A 65 25.87 -15.06 -2.23
C SER A 65 27.00 -14.04 -2.00
N ARG A 66 28.16 -14.25 -2.63
CA ARG A 66 29.29 -13.31 -2.63
C ARG A 66 28.97 -11.95 -3.26
N GLU A 67 28.31 -11.92 -4.41
CA GLU A 67 27.96 -10.66 -5.10
C GLU A 67 26.93 -9.87 -4.31
N ALA A 68 25.90 -10.55 -3.77
CA ALA A 68 24.92 -9.93 -2.90
C ALA A 68 25.56 -9.39 -1.61
N LEU A 69 26.49 -10.14 -1.00
CA LEU A 69 27.25 -9.70 0.16
C LEU A 69 28.11 -8.47 -0.16
N TRP A 70 28.78 -8.43 -1.32
CA TRP A 70 29.56 -7.28 -1.76
C TRP A 70 28.69 -6.04 -1.98
N LEU A 71 27.49 -6.19 -2.57
CA LEU A 71 26.56 -5.06 -2.76
C LEU A 71 26.04 -4.51 -1.43
N VAL A 72 25.66 -5.39 -0.51
CA VAL A 72 25.21 -4.97 0.84
C VAL A 72 26.37 -4.33 1.61
N ALA A 73 27.57 -4.92 1.55
CA ALA A 73 28.76 -4.36 2.17
C ALA A 73 29.12 -2.99 1.58
N ALA A 74 29.02 -2.82 0.25
CA ALA A 74 29.24 -1.56 -0.42
C ALA A 74 28.20 -0.52 0.03
N ALA A 75 26.91 -0.86 0.10
CA ALA A 75 25.87 0.05 0.57
C ALA A 75 26.11 0.51 2.02
N ILE A 76 26.47 -0.42 2.91
CA ILE A 76 26.82 -0.10 4.30
C ILE A 76 28.08 0.79 4.34
N PHE A 77 29.11 0.44 3.57
CA PHE A 77 30.35 1.21 3.49
C PHE A 77 30.09 2.64 3.01
N PHE A 78 29.39 2.83 1.89
CA PHE A 78 29.04 4.15 1.38
C PHE A 78 28.14 4.93 2.35
N GLY A 79 27.22 4.26 3.04
CA GLY A 79 26.40 4.86 4.08
C GLY A 79 27.24 5.39 5.25
N ILE A 80 28.14 4.56 5.79
CA ILE A 80 29.04 4.94 6.88
C ILE A 80 29.97 6.08 6.42
N VAL A 81 30.57 5.95 5.24
CA VAL A 81 31.43 7.01 4.66
C VAL A 81 30.65 8.31 4.53
N GLY A 82 29.41 8.28 4.04
CA GLY A 82 28.54 9.44 3.95
C GLY A 82 28.27 10.08 5.32
N ILE A 83 27.99 9.28 6.35
CA ILE A 83 27.77 9.77 7.72
C ILE A 83 29.05 10.39 8.29
N VAL A 84 30.20 9.71 8.15
CA VAL A 84 31.49 10.21 8.65
C VAL A 84 31.88 11.50 7.95
N LEU A 85 31.75 11.56 6.63
CA LEU A 85 31.99 12.78 5.85
C LEU A 85 31.03 13.90 6.25
N GLY A 86 29.75 13.59 6.47
CA GLY A 86 28.76 14.57 6.91
C GLY A 86 29.04 15.15 8.30
N LEU A 87 29.47 14.32 9.26
CA LEU A 87 29.80 14.75 10.61
C LEU A 87 31.14 15.50 10.70
N ASN A 88 32.12 15.15 9.86
CA ASN A 88 33.43 15.81 9.83
C ASN A 88 33.47 17.01 8.87
N ALA A 89 32.44 17.21 8.04
CA ALA A 89 32.36 18.37 7.18
C ALA A 89 32.22 19.64 8.04
N PRO A 90 33.14 20.62 7.94
CA PRO A 90 33.04 21.90 8.64
C PRO A 90 31.99 22.83 8.00
N VAL A 91 30.95 22.26 7.40
CA VAL A 91 29.90 22.97 6.66
C VAL A 91 28.74 23.19 7.61
N GLN A 92 28.67 24.37 8.20
CA GLN A 92 27.47 24.79 8.91
C GLN A 92 26.39 25.12 7.89
N ILE A 93 25.31 24.33 7.88
CA ILE A 93 24.17 24.59 7.02
C ILE A 93 23.52 25.90 7.51
N PRO A 94 23.50 26.97 6.70
CA PRO A 94 22.83 28.20 7.09
C PRO A 94 21.35 27.94 7.34
N ALA A 95 20.74 28.64 8.30
CA ALA A 95 19.37 28.41 8.73
C ALA A 95 18.35 28.40 7.56
N GLY A 96 18.59 29.20 6.51
CA GLY A 96 17.73 29.24 5.31
C GLY A 96 17.68 27.93 4.51
N TYR A 97 18.71 27.08 4.60
CA TYR A 97 18.78 25.80 3.89
C TYR A 97 18.36 24.60 4.74
N ALA A 98 18.21 24.77 6.06
CA ALA A 98 17.90 23.68 6.98
C ALA A 98 16.64 22.90 6.56
N ARG A 99 15.57 23.61 6.18
CA ARG A 99 14.31 22.99 5.72
C ARG A 99 14.46 22.23 4.40
N TYR A 100 15.28 22.73 3.47
CA TYR A 100 15.54 22.07 2.20
C TYR A 100 16.30 20.75 2.40
N THR A 101 17.33 20.78 3.24
CA THR A 101 18.12 19.60 3.57
C THR A 101 17.27 18.57 4.31
N ALA A 102 16.45 18.97 5.28
CA ALA A 102 15.58 18.07 6.02
C ALA A 102 14.59 17.33 5.09
N VAL A 103 13.93 18.08 4.21
CA VAL A 103 12.96 17.51 3.25
C VAL A 103 13.66 16.63 2.20
N ALA A 104 14.87 16.99 1.76
CA ALA A 104 15.66 16.15 0.85
C ALA A 104 16.10 14.83 1.50
N ILE A 105 16.56 14.86 2.76
CA ILE A 105 16.91 13.65 3.51
C ILE A 105 15.68 12.76 3.68
N LEU A 106 14.52 13.35 3.99
CA LEU A 106 13.26 12.62 4.14
C LEU A 106 12.85 11.92 2.84
N ALA A 107 12.96 12.62 1.70
CA ALA A 107 12.67 12.04 0.39
C ALA A 107 13.64 10.90 0.02
N ALA A 108 14.92 11.03 0.38
CA ALA A 108 15.91 9.98 0.18
C ALA A 108 15.60 8.73 1.03
N LEU A 109 15.24 8.93 2.30
CA LEU A 109 14.81 7.85 3.20
C LEU A 109 13.57 7.13 2.68
N ASP A 110 12.55 7.86 2.21
CA ASP A 110 11.35 7.26 1.64
C ASP A 110 11.67 6.38 0.42
N SER A 111 12.55 6.84 -0.47
CA SER A 111 12.98 6.04 -1.63
C SER A 111 13.78 4.80 -1.24
N ILE A 112 14.59 4.84 -0.17
CA ILE A 112 15.28 3.66 0.37
C ILE A 112 14.26 2.65 0.92
N LEU A 113 13.26 3.10 1.69
CA LEU A 113 12.21 2.22 2.19
C LEU A 113 11.35 1.64 1.06
N GLY A 114 11.06 2.44 0.03
CA GLY A 114 10.40 2.00 -1.19
C GLY A 114 11.20 0.92 -1.93
N ALA A 115 12.53 1.05 -2.00
CA ALA A 115 13.41 0.04 -2.57
C ALA A 115 13.38 -1.26 -1.78
N VAL A 116 13.45 -1.19 -0.44
CA VAL A 116 13.36 -2.37 0.43
C VAL A 116 12.00 -3.05 0.24
N LYS A 117 10.90 -2.28 0.20
CA LYS A 117 9.57 -2.81 -0.09
C LYS A 117 9.52 -3.53 -1.44
N ALA A 118 10.07 -2.93 -2.49
CA ALA A 118 10.10 -3.53 -3.82
C ALA A 118 10.96 -4.81 -3.88
N TRP A 119 12.07 -4.83 -3.12
CA TRP A 119 12.91 -6.00 -2.97
C TRP A 119 12.17 -7.15 -2.28
N LEU A 120 11.46 -6.89 -1.19
CA LEU A 120 10.65 -7.90 -0.50
C LEU A 120 9.51 -8.45 -1.38
N ASN A 121 8.92 -7.62 -2.22
CA ASN A 121 7.86 -8.03 -3.15
C ASN A 121 8.40 -8.71 -4.43
N GLY A 122 9.72 -8.84 -4.60
CA GLY A 122 10.33 -9.43 -5.80
C GLY A 122 10.19 -8.59 -7.08
N ASN A 123 9.84 -7.31 -6.98
CA ASN A 123 9.63 -6.38 -8.09
C ASN A 123 10.60 -5.19 -8.03
N PHE A 124 11.80 -5.44 -7.53
CA PHE A 124 12.85 -4.42 -7.46
C PHE A 124 13.46 -4.14 -8.83
N GLU A 125 13.33 -2.90 -9.28
CA GLU A 125 13.92 -2.40 -10.52
C GLU A 125 14.81 -1.17 -10.24
N ASN A 126 16.10 -1.27 -10.57
CA ASN A 126 17.07 -0.18 -10.36
C ASN A 126 16.63 1.15 -11.00
N LYS A 127 16.00 1.09 -12.18
CA LYS A 127 15.52 2.27 -12.90
C LYS A 127 14.42 2.99 -12.12
N VAL A 128 13.49 2.26 -11.53
CA VAL A 128 12.37 2.79 -10.73
C VAL A 128 12.87 3.35 -9.41
N PHE A 129 13.83 2.68 -8.77
CA PHE A 129 14.47 3.19 -7.56
C PHE A 129 15.20 4.52 -7.84
N LEU A 130 16.07 4.56 -8.85
CA LEU A 130 16.89 5.74 -9.14
C LEU A 130 16.03 6.90 -9.63
N SER A 131 15.04 6.63 -10.50
CA SER A 131 14.10 7.66 -10.93
C SER A 131 13.26 8.16 -9.76
N GLY A 132 12.80 7.27 -8.88
CA GLY A 132 12.09 7.62 -7.66
C GLY A 132 12.93 8.47 -6.71
N LEU A 133 14.17 8.09 -6.42
CA LEU A 133 15.09 8.86 -5.58
C LEU A 133 15.28 10.28 -6.10
N LEU A 134 15.60 10.42 -7.39
CA LEU A 134 15.87 11.73 -7.99
C LEU A 134 14.60 12.56 -8.10
N LEU A 135 13.51 11.98 -8.60
CA LEU A 135 12.26 12.70 -8.82
C LEU A 135 11.59 13.08 -7.50
N ASN A 136 11.60 12.18 -6.49
CA ASN A 136 11.07 12.48 -5.16
C ASN A 136 11.91 13.58 -4.48
N SER A 137 13.24 13.49 -4.52
CA SER A 137 14.11 14.52 -3.92
C SER A 137 13.95 15.87 -4.61
N LEU A 138 13.88 15.88 -5.95
CA LEU A 138 13.63 17.09 -6.73
C LEU A 138 12.25 17.67 -6.44
N ALA A 139 11.20 16.84 -6.38
CA ALA A 139 9.86 17.28 -6.04
C ALA A 139 9.79 17.85 -4.62
N ALA A 140 10.46 17.22 -3.66
CA ALA A 140 10.52 17.66 -2.27
C ALA A 140 11.22 19.02 -2.15
N GLY A 141 12.36 19.18 -2.84
CA GLY A 141 13.08 20.44 -2.92
C GLY A 141 12.31 21.52 -3.67
N ALA A 142 11.66 21.19 -4.78
CA ALA A 142 10.84 22.11 -5.57
C ALA A 142 9.62 22.57 -4.78
N LEU A 143 8.96 21.68 -4.03
CA LEU A 143 7.80 22.01 -3.21
C LEU A 143 8.19 22.90 -2.03
N THR A 144 9.34 22.62 -1.40
CA THR A 144 9.92 23.48 -0.36
C THR A 144 10.28 24.86 -0.92
N TYR A 145 10.96 24.90 -2.07
CA TYR A 145 11.30 26.14 -2.75
C TYR A 145 10.08 26.97 -3.14
N LEU A 146 9.04 26.30 -3.63
CA LEU A 146 7.80 26.96 -4.03
C LEU A 146 7.08 27.53 -2.81
N GLY A 147 7.04 26.79 -1.70
CA GLY A 147 6.53 27.30 -0.42
C GLY A 147 7.23 28.58 0.00
N ASP A 148 8.56 28.58 -0.06
CA ASP A 148 9.38 29.75 0.28
C ASP A 148 9.08 30.96 -0.59
N ARG A 149 8.89 30.74 -1.90
CA ARG A 149 8.58 31.82 -2.86
C ARG A 149 7.15 32.34 -2.72
N LEU A 150 6.22 31.49 -2.30
CA LEU A 150 4.83 31.86 -2.09
C LEU A 150 4.57 32.41 -0.67
N GLY A 151 5.53 32.31 0.24
CA GLY A 151 5.36 32.72 1.64
C GLY A 151 4.46 31.78 2.45
N VAL A 152 4.37 30.50 2.07
CA VAL A 152 3.54 29.49 2.74
C VAL A 152 4.38 28.28 3.17
N ASP A 153 3.95 27.58 4.21
CA ASP A 153 4.68 26.44 4.79
C ASP A 153 4.50 25.12 4.00
N LEU A 154 4.71 25.17 2.69
CA LEU A 154 4.50 24.02 1.80
C LEU A 154 5.48 22.87 2.06
N TYR A 155 6.62 23.16 2.68
CA TYR A 155 7.55 22.14 3.15
C TYR A 155 6.90 21.21 4.19
N LEU A 156 5.94 21.70 4.99
CA LEU A 156 5.22 20.88 5.96
C LEU A 156 4.29 19.89 5.23
N ALA A 157 3.65 20.32 4.14
CA ALA A 157 2.89 19.43 3.28
C ALA A 157 3.77 18.34 2.65
N ALA A 158 4.99 18.71 2.22
CA ALA A 158 5.98 17.74 1.75
C ALA A 158 6.30 16.71 2.85
N ILE A 159 6.62 17.16 4.06
CA ILE A 159 6.94 16.29 5.19
C ILE A 159 5.80 15.32 5.48
N VAL A 160 4.56 15.80 5.50
CA VAL A 160 3.38 14.94 5.74
C VAL A 160 3.21 13.93 4.62
N ALA A 161 3.28 14.34 3.36
CA ALA A 161 3.13 13.44 2.21
C ALA A 161 4.20 12.33 2.19
N PHE A 162 5.47 12.69 2.41
CA PHE A 162 6.55 11.72 2.54
C PHE A 162 6.40 10.86 3.79
N GLY A 163 5.98 11.44 4.91
CA GLY A 163 5.71 10.72 6.15
C GLY A 163 4.67 9.62 5.97
N VAL A 164 3.55 9.92 5.30
CA VAL A 164 2.51 8.92 4.97
C VAL A 164 3.10 7.78 4.13
N ARG A 165 3.91 8.11 3.11
CA ARG A 165 4.58 7.09 2.27
C ARG A 165 5.55 6.23 3.05
N ILE A 166 6.32 6.82 3.96
CA ILE A 166 7.23 6.10 4.86
C ILE A 166 6.46 5.09 5.71
N PHE A 167 5.36 5.51 6.34
CA PHE A 167 4.53 4.62 7.16
C PHE A 167 3.89 3.50 6.34
N ASP A 168 3.42 3.80 5.13
CA ASP A 168 2.88 2.79 4.21
C ASP A 168 3.95 1.76 3.82
N ASN A 169 5.15 2.23 3.45
CA ASN A 169 6.28 1.36 3.14
C ASN A 169 6.64 0.45 4.33
N ILE A 170 6.72 1.01 5.54
CA ILE A 170 6.99 0.24 6.76
C ILE A 170 5.87 -0.78 7.05
N ALA A 171 4.60 -0.43 6.83
CA ALA A 171 3.48 -1.33 7.06
C ALA A 171 3.56 -2.57 6.15
N VAL A 172 3.93 -2.39 4.88
CA VAL A 172 4.16 -3.49 3.94
C VAL A 172 5.37 -4.34 4.34
N ILE A 173 6.49 -3.70 4.71
CA ILE A 173 7.69 -4.40 5.19
C ILE A 173 7.35 -5.26 6.40
N ARG A 174 6.69 -4.68 7.41
CA ARG A 174 6.30 -5.40 8.64
C ARG A 174 5.47 -6.65 8.34
N ARG A 175 4.54 -6.57 7.38
CA ARG A 175 3.70 -7.72 6.99
C ARG A 175 4.50 -8.87 6.35
N HIS A 176 5.64 -8.60 5.72
CA HIS A 176 6.47 -9.65 5.13
C HIS A 176 7.40 -10.33 6.15
N LEU A 177 7.65 -9.69 7.30
CA LEU A 177 8.49 -10.23 8.36
C LEU A 177 7.70 -11.10 9.37
N LEU A 178 6.38 -11.05 9.33
CA LEU A 178 5.47 -11.83 10.18
C LEU A 178 4.92 -13.03 9.38
#